data_AF-A0A2V6CHZ7-F1
#
_entry.id   AF-A0A2V6CHZ7-F1
#
_cell.length_a   1.000
_cell.length_b   1.000
_cell.length_c   1.000
_cell.angle_alpha   90.00
_cell.angle_beta   90.00
_cell.angle_gamma   90.00
#
_symmetry.space_group_name_H-M   'P 1'
#
loop_
_entity.id
_entity.type
_entity.pdbx_description
1 polymer ?
#
loop_
_entity_poly.entity_id
_entity_poly.type
_entity_poly.pdbx_seq_one_letter_code
_entity_poly.pdbx_strand_id
1 'polypeptide(L)' 'NNIDVYRNGVLIATVPNIPGFYTDHIGVRGKGTYTYRVCDAGTQNCSNQVTVRFGGG' A
#
# COMPACT_ATOMS: atom_id res chain seq x y z
N ASN A 1 16.11 -1.09 -6.88
CA ASN A 1 15.11 -0.06 -6.56
C ASN A 1 13.90 -0.77 -5.99
N ASN A 2 13.72 -0.64 -4.68
CA ASN A 2 12.65 -1.34 -3.96
C ASN A 2 11.66 -0.28 -3.47
N ILE A 3 10.42 -0.68 -3.35
CA ILE A 3 9.29 0.17 -2.98
C ILE A 3 8.68 -0.40 -1.70
N ASP A 4 8.64 0.41 -0.67
CA ASP A 4 7.98 0.12 0.59
C ASP A 4 6.50 0.49 0.49
N VAL A 5 5.63 -0.48 0.69
CA VAL A 5 4.17 -0.32 0.65
C VAL A 5 3.65 -0.22 2.07
N TYR A 6 3.03 0.91 2.38
CA TYR A 6 2.42 1.19 3.67
C TYR A 6 0.90 1.13 3.57
N ARG A 7 0.26 0.54 4.58
CA ARG A 7 -1.18 0.54 4.79
C ARG A 7 -1.49 1.13 6.16
N ASN A 8 -2.31 2.18 6.20
CA ASN A 8 -2.65 2.93 7.40
C ASN A 8 -1.40 3.39 8.18
N GLY A 9 -0.33 3.73 7.46
CA GLY A 9 0.96 4.15 8.04
C GLY A 9 1.88 3.01 8.48
N VAL A 10 1.46 1.74 8.37
CA VAL A 10 2.29 0.57 8.72
C VAL A 10 2.87 -0.05 7.46
N LEU A 11 4.18 -0.35 7.46
CA LEU A 11 4.84 -1.08 6.37
C LEU A 11 4.27 -2.50 6.29
N ILE A 12 3.64 -2.84 5.16
CA ILE A 12 3.06 -4.17 4.94
C ILE A 12 3.90 -5.04 3.99
N ALA A 13 4.68 -4.41 3.11
CA ALA A 13 5.55 -5.12 2.18
C ALA A 13 6.64 -4.20 1.63
N THR A 14 7.76 -4.80 1.23
CA THR A 14 8.79 -4.17 0.40
C THR A 14 8.87 -4.96 -0.90
N VAL A 15 8.55 -4.33 -2.02
CA VAL A 15 8.50 -4.98 -3.33
C VAL A 15 9.53 -4.40 -4.30
N PRO A 16 10.03 -5.16 -5.27
CA PRO A 16 10.85 -4.59 -6.32
C PRO A 16 10.02 -3.63 -7.20
N ASN A 17 10.62 -2.54 -7.67
CA ASN A 17 9.96 -1.60 -8.59
C ASN A 17 9.59 -2.23 -9.95
N ILE A 18 10.14 -3.40 -10.28
CA ILE A 18 9.79 -4.18 -11.49
C ILE A 18 9.38 -5.58 -11.02
N PRO A 19 8.13 -6.02 -11.26
CA PRO A 19 7.18 -5.52 -12.27
C PRO A 19 6.30 -4.33 -11.83
N GLY A 20 6.51 -3.76 -10.64
CA GLY A 20 5.86 -2.49 -10.23
C GLY A 20 4.42 -2.64 -9.75
N PHE A 21 3.99 -3.85 -9.41
CA PHE A 21 2.69 -4.10 -8.81
C PHE A 21 2.82 -4.96 -7.55
N TYR A 22 1.89 -4.74 -6.62
CA TYR A 22 1.76 -5.51 -5.39
C TYR A 22 0.28 -5.67 -5.05
N THR A 23 -0.13 -6.91 -4.77
CA THR A 23 -1.50 -7.22 -4.35
C THR A 23 -1.52 -7.44 -2.85
N ASP A 24 -2.17 -6.53 -2.12
CA ASP A 24 -2.35 -6.66 -0.68
C ASP A 24 -3.51 -7.61 -0.34
N HIS A 25 -3.20 -8.71 0.33
CA HIS A 25 -4.19 -9.68 0.79
C HIS A 25 -4.64 -9.28 2.21
N ILE A 26 -5.67 -8.44 2.28
CA ILE A 26 -6.17 -7.91 3.56
C ILE A 26 -6.82 -9.00 4.43
N GLY A 27 -7.27 -10.10 3.84
CA GLY A 27 -7.82 -11.26 4.57
C GLY A 27 -9.17 -11.02 5.24
N VAL A 28 -9.77 -9.84 5.08
CA VAL A 28 -11.08 -9.47 5.63
C VAL A 28 -12.14 -9.51 4.55
N ARG A 29 -13.33 -9.98 4.90
CA ARG A 29 -14.52 -9.96 4.05
C ARG A 29 -15.46 -8.85 4.52
N GLY A 30 -16.00 -8.06 3.60
CA GLY A 30 -16.98 -7.02 3.90
C GLY A 30 -16.43 -5.60 3.72
N LYS A 31 -16.86 -4.68 4.59
CA LYS A 31 -16.53 -3.26 4.51
C LYS A 31 -15.16 -2.98 5.13
N GLY A 32 -14.38 -2.11 4.51
CA GLY A 32 -13.08 -1.70 5.03
C GLY A 32 -12.56 -0.45 4.35
N THR A 33 -11.88 0.41 5.11
CA THR A 33 -11.19 1.59 4.57
C THR A 33 -9.70 1.46 4.85
N TYR A 34 -8.89 1.57 3.81
CA TYR A 34 -7.45 1.41 3.89
C TYR A 34 -6.77 2.55 3.15
N THR A 35 -5.82 3.20 3.83
CA THR A 35 -5.00 4.25 3.22
C THR A 35 -3.66 3.67 2.85
N TYR A 36 -3.35 3.67 1.55
CA TYR A 36 -2.09 3.20 1.00
C TYR A 36 -1.15 4.36 0.72
N ARG A 37 0.14 4.12 0.92
CA ARG A 37 1.24 5.01 0.53
C ARG A 37 2.41 4.15 0.10
N VAL A 38 3.10 4.54 -0.96
CA VAL A 38 4.34 3.87 -1.38
C VAL A 38 5.53 4.79 -1.19
N CYS A 39 6.69 4.25 -0.83
CA CYS A 39 7.93 5.00 -0.67
C CYS A 39 9.09 4.28 -1.35
N ASP A 40 10.05 5.03 -1.88
CA ASP A 40 11.33 4.46 -2.34
C ASP A 40 12.10 3.95 -1.10
N ALA A 41 12.40 2.66 -1.08
CA ALA A 41 13.00 1.98 0.06
C ALA A 41 14.34 2.61 0.45
N GLY A 42 14.49 2.92 1.74
CA GLY A 42 15.68 3.62 2.27
C GLY A 42 15.72 5.13 1.99
N THR A 43 14.64 5.70 1.46
CA THR A 43 14.50 7.15 1.25
C THR A 43 13.25 7.69 1.94
N GLN A 44 13.11 9.03 1.97
CA GLN A 44 11.88 9.70 2.40
C GLN A 44 10.99 10.12 1.21
N ASN A 45 11.33 9.69 -0.01
CA ASN A 45 10.54 9.99 -1.19
C ASN A 45 9.36 9.03 -1.24
N CYS A 46 8.16 9.56 -1.04
CA CYS A 46 6.93 8.78 -0.99
C CYS A 46 5.84 9.40 -1.85
N SER A 47 4.97 8.54 -2.37
CA SER A 47 3.75 8.94 -3.05
C SER A 47 2.79 9.67 -2.11
N ASN A 48 1.77 10.29 -2.72
CA ASN A 48 0.57 10.70 -2.03
C ASN A 48 -0.13 9.49 -1.38
N GLN A 49 -0.91 9.78 -0.34
CA GLN A 49 -1.75 8.80 0.31
C GLN A 49 -3.03 8.59 -0.51
N VAL A 50 -3.42 7.34 -0.73
CA VAL A 50 -4.63 6.97 -1.47
C VAL A 50 -5.52 6.15 -0.55
N THR A 51 -6.77 6.58 -0.38
CA THR A 51 -7.72 5.86 0.47
C THR A 51 -8.64 5.01 -0.37
N VAL A 52 -8.59 3.70 -0.16
CA VAL A 52 -9.43 2.70 -0.81
C VAL A 52 -10.52 2.27 0.17
N ARG A 53 -11.77 2.31 -0.29
CA ARG A 53 -12.94 1.91 0.49
C ARG A 53 -13.60 0.71 -0.18
N PHE A 54 -13.65 -0.41 0.53
CA PHE A 54 -14.33 -1.61 0.12
C PHE A 54 -15.73 -1.66 0.79
N GLY A 55 -16.74 -2.07 0.04
CA GLY A 55 -18.10 -2.27 0.55
C GLY A 55 -18.95 -1.00 0.69
N GLY A 56 -18.67 0.04 -0.10
CA GLY A 56 -19.61 1.14 -0.32
C GLY A 56 -20.67 0.72 -1.34
N GLY A 57 -21.92 0.61 -0.88
CA GLY A 57 -23.11 0.56 -1.73
C GLY A 57 -23.77 1.93 -1.77
#